data_AF-A0A0E3L5G1-F1
#
_entry.id   AF-A0A0E3L5G1-F1
#
_cell.length_a   1.000
_cell.length_b   1.000
_cell.length_c   1.000
_cell.angle_alpha   90.00
_cell.angle_beta   90.00
_cell.angle_gamma   90.00
#
_symmetry.space_group_name_H-M   'P 1'
#
loop_
_entity.id
_entity.type
_entity.pdbx_description
1 polymer ?
#
loop_
_entity_poly.entity_id
_entity_poly.type
_entity_poly.pdbx_seq_one_letter_code
_entity_poly.pdbx_strand_id
1 'polypeptide(L)'
;MLTREEILVIYEAGPEAVISVIQRLETIIEEQAIRIAELEERVRILESRLNQNSRNSSKPPSTDFSVKEKPNPKSLRKKSGKKPGGQEGHPGTTLDMVNDPD
;
A
#
# COMPACT_ATOMS: atom_id res chain seq x y z
N MET A 1 -4.80 7.04 36.34
CA MET A 1 -4.65 5.82 37.17
C MET A 1 -5.20 6.13 38.54
N LEU A 2 -5.79 5.15 39.23
CA LEU A 2 -6.23 5.35 40.61
C LEU A 2 -5.03 5.80 41.47
N THR A 3 -5.23 6.89 42.19
CA THR A 3 -4.24 7.40 43.15
C THR A 3 -4.26 6.55 44.41
N ARG A 4 -3.16 6.59 45.17
CA ARG A 4 -3.06 5.83 46.42
C ARG A 4 -4.16 6.20 47.42
N GLU A 5 -4.52 7.48 47.48
CA GLU A 5 -5.58 7.98 48.37
C GLU A 5 -6.94 7.40 48.00
N GLU A 6 -7.29 7.37 46.70
CA GLU A 6 -8.54 6.76 46.22
C GLU A 6 -8.58 5.24 46.49
N ILE A 7 -7.44 4.56 46.38
CA ILE A 7 -7.34 3.12 46.70
C ILE A 7 -7.59 2.88 48.19
N LEU A 8 -7.06 3.73 49.07
CA LEU A 8 -7.31 3.64 50.51
C LEU A 8 -8.79 3.86 50.84
N VAL A 9 -9.44 4.84 50.21
CA VAL A 9 -10.89 5.06 50.38
C VAL A 9 -11.70 3.82 49.96
N ILE A 10 -11.33 3.17 48.85
CA ILE A 10 -12.00 1.94 48.39
C ILE A 10 -11.75 0.79 49.38
N TYR A 11 -10.54 0.68 49.91
CA TYR A 11 -10.20 -0.35 50.90
C TYR A 11 -10.97 -0.15 52.22
N GLU A 12 -11.06 1.09 52.71
CA GLU A 12 -11.81 1.46 53.90
C GLU A 12 -13.32 1.25 53.74
N ALA A 13 -13.84 1.35 52.51
CA ALA A 13 -15.25 1.06 52.20
C ALA A 13 -15.60 -0.44 52.32
N GLY A 14 -14.60 -1.31 52.47
CA GLY A 14 -14.79 -2.72 52.77
C GLY A 14 -14.56 -3.68 51.58
N PRO A 15 -14.67 -4.99 51.82
CA PRO A 15 -14.26 -6.02 50.86
C PRO A 15 -15.07 -6.00 49.55
N GLU A 16 -16.38 -5.73 49.61
CA GLU A 16 -17.24 -5.68 48.42
C GLU A 16 -16.83 -4.56 47.45
N ALA A 17 -16.42 -3.40 47.99
CA ALA A 17 -15.95 -2.29 47.17
C ALA A 17 -14.67 -2.68 46.41
N VAL A 18 -13.73 -3.33 47.09
CA VAL A 18 -12.48 -3.83 46.48
C VAL A 18 -12.77 -4.88 45.40
N ILE A 19 -13.64 -5.85 45.69
CA ILE A 19 -14.02 -6.90 44.73
C ILE A 19 -14.64 -6.29 43.48
N SER A 20 -15.57 -5.33 43.62
CA SER A 20 -16.23 -4.70 42.48
C SER A 20 -15.24 -3.98 41.55
N VAL A 21 -14.23 -3.33 42.13
CA VAL A 21 -13.18 -2.64 41.35
C VAL A 21 -12.29 -3.64 40.64
N ILE A 22 -11.91 -4.75 41.30
CA ILE A 22 -11.11 -5.81 40.68
C ILE A 22 -11.85 -6.44 39.51
N GLN A 23 -13.11 -6.85 39.69
CA GLN A 23 -13.92 -7.44 38.62
C GLN A 23 -14.05 -6.51 37.42
N ARG A 24 -14.30 -5.21 37.66
CA ARG A 24 -14.36 -4.22 36.58
C ARG A 24 -13.01 -4.06 35.87
N LEU A 25 -11.89 -4.13 36.59
CA LEU A 25 -10.57 -4.07 35.98
C LEU A 25 -10.29 -5.33 35.15
N GLU A 26 -10.67 -6.51 35.63
CA GLU A 26 -10.59 -7.78 34.89
C GLU A 26 -11.36 -7.70 33.58
N THR A 27 -12.61 -7.24 33.60
CA THR A 27 -13.42 -7.10 32.37
C THR A 27 -12.77 -6.12 31.38
N ILE A 28 -12.26 -4.99 31.86
CA ILE A 28 -11.58 -4.01 31.00
C ILE A 28 -10.31 -4.62 30.39
N ILE A 29 -9.54 -5.39 31.17
CA ILE A 29 -8.33 -6.06 30.68
C ILE A 29 -8.68 -7.09 29.60
N GLU A 30 -9.73 -7.89 29.79
CA GLU A 30 -10.19 -8.87 28.81
C GLU A 30 -10.63 -8.21 27.50
N GLU A 31 -11.45 -7.15 27.58
CA GLU A 31 -11.90 -6.37 26.41
C GLU A 31 -10.72 -5.75 25.67
N GLN A 32 -9.75 -5.19 26.40
CA GLN A 32 -8.53 -4.63 25.82
C GLN A 32 -7.67 -5.70 25.15
N ALA A 33 -7.51 -6.87 25.76
CA ALA A 33 -6.74 -7.98 25.19
C ALA A 33 -7.36 -8.45 23.86
N ILE A 34 -8.69 -8.59 23.81
CA ILE A 34 -9.42 -8.91 22.57
C ILE A 34 -9.16 -7.84 21.51
N ARG A 35 -9.28 -6.56 21.88
CA ARG A 35 -9.09 -5.47 20.94
C ARG A 35 -7.66 -5.37 20.41
N ILE A 36 -6.66 -5.62 21.26
CA ILE A 36 -5.25 -5.65 20.85
C ILE A 36 -5.05 -6.77 19.84
N ALA A 37 -5.54 -7.98 20.10
CA ALA A 37 -5.42 -9.10 19.17
C ALA A 37 -6.06 -8.81 17.80
N GLU A 38 -7.24 -8.19 17.77
CA GLU A 38 -7.88 -7.76 16.51
C GLU A 38 -7.04 -6.74 15.74
N LEU A 39 -6.46 -5.77 16.45
CA LEU A 39 -5.65 -4.71 15.84
C LEU A 39 -4.32 -5.27 15.33
N GLU A 40 -3.66 -6.13 16.08
CA GLU A 40 -2.44 -6.82 15.66
C GLU A 40 -2.67 -7.65 14.39
N GLU A 41 -3.80 -8.36 14.29
CA GLU A 41 -4.13 -9.10 13.08
C GLU A 41 -4.38 -8.18 11.88
N ARG A 42 -5.09 -7.06 12.08
CA ARG A 42 -5.30 -6.07 11.02
C ARG A 42 -3.98 -5.45 10.55
N VAL A 43 -3.09 -5.11 11.48
CA VAL A 43 -1.75 -4.58 11.17
C VAL A 43 -0.96 -5.62 10.37
N ARG A 44 -0.93 -6.88 10.82
CA ARG A 44 -0.25 -7.97 10.12
C ARG A 44 -0.75 -8.14 8.67
N ILE A 45 -2.07 -8.11 8.46
CA ILE A 45 -2.66 -8.20 7.11
C ILE A 45 -2.25 -7.00 6.25
N LEU A 46 -2.28 -5.79 6.81
CA LEU A 46 -1.92 -4.57 6.07
C LEU A 46 -0.44 -4.55 5.71
N GLU A 47 0.44 -4.91 6.64
CA GLU A 47 1.88 -5.03 6.41
C GLU A 47 2.19 -6.10 5.35
N SER A 48 1.50 -7.24 5.41
CA SER A 48 1.60 -8.28 4.38
C SER A 48 1.22 -7.74 3.00
N ARG A 49 0.11 -6.99 2.90
CA ARG A 49 -0.33 -6.36 1.64
C ARG A 49 0.67 -5.32 1.14
N LEU A 50 1.25 -4.51 2.02
CA LEU A 50 2.28 -3.52 1.66
C LEU A 50 3.56 -4.18 1.16
N ASN A 51 3.93 -5.32 1.74
CA ASN A 51 5.12 -6.09 1.33
C ASN A 51 4.91 -6.91 0.05
N GLN A 52 3.68 -7.00 -0.48
CA GLN A 52 3.42 -7.66 -1.75
C GLN A 52 3.84 -6.79 -2.94
N ASN A 53 4.61 -7.37 -3.85
CA ASN A 53 5.01 -6.81 -5.14
C ASN A 53 4.96 -7.88 -6.23
N SER A 54 5.20 -7.51 -7.49
CA SER A 54 5.17 -8.46 -8.61
C SER A 54 6.14 -9.64 -8.49
N ARG A 55 7.22 -9.50 -7.71
CA ARG A 55 8.23 -10.56 -7.50
C ARG A 55 7.78 -11.63 -6.51
N ASN A 56 6.87 -11.33 -5.59
CA ASN A 56 6.45 -12.24 -4.51
C ASN A 56 4.94 -12.52 -4.44
N SER A 57 4.14 -12.00 -5.38
CA SER A 57 2.67 -12.13 -5.35
C SER A 57 2.04 -12.66 -6.64
N SER A 58 2.85 -13.11 -7.61
CA SER A 58 2.39 -13.55 -8.96
C SER A 58 1.58 -12.50 -9.74
N LYS A 59 1.49 -11.27 -9.23
CA LYS A 59 0.90 -10.12 -9.91
C LYS A 59 1.84 -9.65 -11.02
N PRO A 60 1.32 -9.21 -12.18
CA PRO A 60 2.19 -8.75 -13.25
C PRO A 60 3.00 -7.51 -12.81
N PRO A 61 4.23 -7.30 -13.33
CA PRO A 61 5.05 -6.11 -13.04
C PRO A 61 4.41 -4.77 -13.45
N SER A 62 3.31 -4.80 -14.19
CA SER A 62 2.47 -3.62 -14.47
C SER A 62 1.74 -3.12 -13.23
N THR A 63 1.46 -3.97 -12.24
CA THR A 63 0.70 -3.62 -11.03
C THR A 63 1.53 -2.91 -9.96
N ASP A 64 2.87 -2.94 -10.04
CA ASP A 64 3.78 -2.25 -9.11
C ASP A 64 3.83 -0.71 -9.30
N PHE A 65 2.82 -0.12 -9.97
CA PHE A 65 2.79 1.29 -10.39
C PHE A 65 2.85 2.30 -9.23
N SER A 66 2.47 1.87 -8.01
CA SER A 66 2.51 2.68 -6.79
C SER A 66 3.86 2.67 -6.05
N VAL A 67 4.73 1.69 -6.31
CA VAL A 67 6.00 1.51 -5.57
C VAL A 67 7.20 2.01 -6.37
N LYS A 68 7.08 2.13 -7.68
CA LYS A 68 8.14 2.68 -8.54
C LYS A 68 7.51 3.55 -9.61
N GLU A 69 7.85 4.84 -9.60
CA GLU A 69 7.78 5.66 -10.81
C GLU A 69 8.57 4.90 -11.88
N LYS A 70 7.87 4.26 -12.82
CA LYS A 70 8.55 3.65 -13.96
C LYS A 70 9.23 4.79 -14.68
N PRO A 71 10.58 4.81 -14.78
CA PRO A 71 11.23 5.85 -15.55
C PRO A 71 10.66 5.77 -16.96
N ASN A 72 10.08 6.87 -17.44
CA ASN A 72 9.61 6.96 -18.82
C ASN A 72 10.76 6.49 -19.71
N PRO A 73 10.57 5.43 -20.53
CA PRO A 73 11.66 4.87 -21.32
C PRO A 73 12.19 5.98 -22.23
N LYS A 74 13.34 6.55 -21.85
CA LYS A 74 14.01 7.56 -22.66
C LYS A 74 14.64 6.83 -23.83
N SER A 75 14.24 7.24 -25.03
CA SER A 75 14.87 6.76 -26.25
C SER A 75 16.38 6.97 -26.17
N LEU A 76 17.14 5.87 -26.25
CA LEU A 76 18.61 5.92 -26.36
C LEU A 76 19.06 6.37 -27.75
N ARG A 77 18.12 6.57 -28.68
CA ARG A 77 18.42 6.98 -30.06
C ARG A 77 18.96 8.40 -30.06
N LYS A 78 20.20 8.56 -30.51
CA LYS A 78 20.78 9.87 -30.81
C LYS A 78 20.09 10.45 -32.05
N LYS A 79 19.93 11.78 -32.10
CA LYS A 79 19.43 12.46 -33.31
C LYS A 79 20.34 12.08 -34.48
N SER A 80 19.77 11.52 -35.55
CA SER A 80 20.53 11.01 -36.69
C SER A 80 21.15 12.11 -37.55
N GLY A 81 20.75 13.38 -37.37
CA GLY A 81 21.16 14.52 -38.20
C GLY A 81 20.66 14.48 -39.65
N LYS A 82 20.28 13.30 -40.15
CA LYS A 82 19.70 13.08 -41.48
C LYS A 82 18.37 13.79 -41.64
N LYS A 83 18.18 14.46 -42.78
CA LYS A 83 16.89 15.03 -43.18
C LYS A 83 15.87 13.89 -43.38
N PRO A 84 14.59 14.11 -43.08
CA PRO A 84 13.53 13.16 -43.44
C PRO A 84 13.47 13.01 -44.96
N GLY A 85 13.33 11.79 -45.46
CA GLY A 85 13.30 11.48 -46.90
C GLY A 85 14.22 10.33 -47.29
N GLY A 86 14.24 10.01 -48.58
CA GLY A 86 15.16 9.06 -49.18
C GLY A 86 16.61 9.55 -49.17
N GLN A 87 17.54 8.68 -49.58
CA GLN A 87 18.94 9.08 -49.77
C GLN A 87 19.07 10.08 -50.93
N GLU A 88 20.12 10.91 -50.92
CA GLU A 88 20.37 11.86 -52.02
C GLU A 88 20.50 11.11 -53.36
N GLY A 89 19.74 11.54 -54.36
CA GLY A 89 19.69 10.92 -55.69
C GLY A 89 18.64 9.82 -55.86
N HIS A 90 17.95 9.38 -54.79
CA HIS A 90 16.84 8.45 -54.94
C HIS A 90 15.56 9.17 -55.39
N PRO A 91 14.92 8.73 -56.49
CA PRO A 91 13.61 9.23 -56.85
C PRO A 91 12.60 8.80 -55.77
N GLY A 92 11.84 9.76 -55.26
CA GLY A 92 10.70 9.44 -54.39
C GLY A 92 9.61 8.77 -55.21
N THR A 93 9.03 7.69 -54.68
CA THR A 93 7.82 7.09 -55.23
C THR A 93 6.70 7.29 -54.22
N THR A 94 5.64 7.97 -54.66
CA THR A 94 4.39 8.10 -53.91
C THR A 94 3.32 7.30 -54.64
N LEU A 95 2.41 6.69 -53.88
CA LEU A 95 1.28 5.96 -54.44
C LEU A 95 0.30 6.98 -55.02
N ASP A 96 0.01 6.87 -56.32
CA ASP A 96 -0.95 7.74 -57.01
C ASP A 96 -2.38 7.30 -56.72
N MET A 97 -3.28 8.25 -56.46
CA MET A 97 -4.71 7.92 -56.32
C MET A 97 -5.24 7.38 -57.65
N VAL A 98 -5.73 6.15 -57.63
CA VAL A 98 -6.40 5.49 -58.75
C VAL A 98 -7.90 5.51 -58.50
N ASN A 99 -8.70 5.65 -59.56
CA ASN A 99 -10.17 5.75 -59.44
C ASN A 99 -10.82 4.47 -58.92
N ASP A 100 -10.18 3.32 -59.08
CA ASP A 100 -10.69 2.02 -58.65
C ASP A 100 -9.53 1.21 -58.02
N PRO A 101 -9.38 1.25 -56.69
CA PRO A 101 -8.39 0.44 -55.98
C PRO A 101 -8.92 -0.98 -55.74
N ASP A 102 -8.05 -1.99 -55.90
CA ASP A 102 -8.33 -3.38 -55.50
C ASP A 102 -8.57 -3.54 -53.98
#